data_AF-A0AAD7ZUL4-F1
#
_entry.id   AF-A0AAD7ZUL4-F1
#
_cell.length_a   1.000
_cell.length_b   1.000
_cell.length_c   1.000
_cell.angle_alpha   90.00
_cell.angle_beta   90.00
_cell.angle_gamma   90.00
#
_symmetry.space_group_name_H-M   'P 1'
#
loop_
_entity.id
_entity.type
_entity.pdbx_description
1 polymer ?
#
loop_
_entity_poly.entity_id
_entity_poly.type
_entity_poly.pdbx_seq_one_letter_code
_entity_poly.pdbx_strand_id
1 'polypeptide(L)'
;MDLGKLNNMYQFSAASFMRLFEKALCGPKEDEPSDLKTKGYQKRLQHIVYQYVSRSVFKADRLSFALHLVNKMHSQQIPEDEWNVFTGQAVSDVKIESSKVNENLPSWIDEERAFDVFVLKSGLPNLYTELMLEDKASWSSFARSGECENNFPVQLARKLTPFQQVLVIQALRPDRLYSALVQFALQTLGLHDLSPPALSLKQLLPETLSMEPVLLVISPGADPSEELRALAQLTVGDQHYFEVAMGQGQKTVALDHLCAAARQGDWLCLKNLHLMTCTRKEDIHSTRLAKFYEFSDADIRAGSEILQELFQKDSSSVKWDFVHGLYENAIYGGRVDNIYDIRVLSTYLKEFFSTSVIVEGKTPLGPGISIPATSNYQAHINAIQQLSDTDKPAYFGLPANVQRSWQRITSREVINKLKALMRSTEKFKKFNREEWQALLTPLLNLWKKLNQ
;
A
#
# COMPACT_ATOMS: atom_id res chain seq x y z
N MET A 1 -18.84 -5.77 -9.94
CA MET A 1 -17.61 -6.02 -9.18
C MET A 1 -17.51 -4.96 -8.09
N ASP A 2 -17.42 -5.36 -6.83
CA ASP A 2 -17.45 -4.42 -5.70
C ASP A 2 -16.22 -3.50 -5.64
N LEU A 3 -15.09 -3.89 -6.25
CA LEU A 3 -13.85 -3.10 -6.22
C LEU A 3 -13.97 -1.71 -6.85
N GLY A 4 -14.85 -1.55 -7.85
CA GLY A 4 -15.15 -0.24 -8.44
C GLY A 4 -15.72 0.77 -7.43
N LYS A 5 -16.27 0.30 -6.30
CA LYS A 5 -16.76 1.17 -5.20
C LYS A 5 -15.61 1.81 -4.41
N LEU A 6 -14.43 1.19 -4.40
CA LEU A 6 -13.24 1.79 -3.77
C LEU A 6 -12.61 2.85 -4.68
N ASN A 7 -12.48 2.52 -5.96
CA ASN A 7 -11.93 3.42 -6.95
C ASN A 7 -12.57 3.15 -8.31
N ASN A 8 -13.01 4.21 -9.00
CA ASN A 8 -13.65 4.12 -10.30
C ASN A 8 -12.76 3.48 -11.38
N MET A 9 -11.43 3.50 -11.19
CA MET A 9 -10.46 2.88 -12.10
C MET A 9 -10.38 1.36 -11.95
N TYR A 10 -10.91 0.77 -10.88
CA TYR A 10 -10.87 -0.68 -10.66
C TYR A 10 -11.99 -1.39 -11.43
N GLN A 11 -11.83 -1.41 -12.75
CA GLN A 11 -12.73 -2.06 -13.69
C GLN A 11 -12.01 -3.21 -14.39
N PHE A 12 -12.60 -4.39 -14.34
CA PHE A 12 -12.02 -5.59 -14.95
C PHE A 12 -13.04 -6.20 -15.92
N SER A 13 -12.55 -6.64 -17.06
CA SER A 13 -13.38 -7.31 -18.07
C SER A 13 -13.55 -8.79 -17.74
N ALA A 14 -14.73 -9.34 -18.02
CA ALA A 14 -14.97 -10.77 -17.90
C ALA A 14 -14.11 -11.58 -18.90
N ALA A 15 -13.83 -11.02 -20.08
CA ALA A 15 -12.96 -11.65 -21.07
C ALA A 15 -11.53 -11.84 -20.56
N SER A 16 -10.96 -10.83 -19.88
CA SER A 16 -9.65 -10.94 -19.25
C SER A 16 -9.63 -12.02 -18.17
N PHE A 17 -10.70 -12.13 -17.37
CA PHE A 17 -10.82 -13.19 -16.37
C PHE A 17 -10.84 -14.59 -17.00
N MET A 18 -11.58 -14.80 -18.09
CA MET A 18 -11.61 -16.09 -18.79
C MET A 18 -10.22 -16.50 -19.30
N ARG A 19 -9.42 -15.57 -19.81
CA ARG A 19 -8.03 -15.85 -20.22
C ARG A 19 -7.15 -16.25 -19.04
N LEU A 20 -7.29 -15.58 -17.89
CA LEU A 20 -6.57 -15.96 -16.67
C LEU A 20 -6.98 -17.35 -16.18
N PHE A 21 -8.26 -17.68 -16.32
CA PHE A 21 -8.80 -18.99 -15.99
C PHE A 21 -8.21 -20.08 -16.89
N GLU A 22 -8.19 -19.88 -18.21
CA GLU A 22 -7.53 -20.79 -19.15
C GLU A 22 -6.03 -20.93 -18.84
N LYS A 23 -5.33 -19.82 -18.54
CA LYS A 23 -3.92 -19.84 -18.12
C LYS A 23 -3.69 -20.69 -16.86
N ALA A 24 -4.62 -20.66 -15.90
CA ALA A 24 -4.55 -21.49 -14.70
C ALA A 24 -4.69 -22.99 -15.01
N LEU A 25 -5.50 -23.35 -16.01
CA LEU A 25 -5.71 -24.74 -16.44
C LEU A 25 -4.51 -25.32 -17.21
N CYS A 26 -3.81 -24.50 -17.99
CA CYS A 26 -2.68 -24.92 -18.84
C CYS A 26 -1.37 -25.23 -18.09
N GLY A 27 -1.30 -25.03 -16.78
CA GLY A 27 -0.08 -25.33 -16.01
C GLY A 27 0.19 -26.85 -15.85
N PRO A 28 1.28 -27.25 -15.18
CA PRO A 28 1.68 -28.65 -15.06
C PRO A 28 0.52 -29.49 -14.50
N LYS A 29 0.25 -30.60 -15.19
CA LYS A 29 -0.74 -31.60 -14.79
C LYS A 29 -0.14 -32.39 -13.63
N GLU A 30 -0.62 -32.14 -12.43
CA GLU A 30 -0.27 -32.94 -11.26
C GLU A 30 -0.93 -34.32 -11.43
N ASP A 31 -0.20 -35.42 -11.27
CA ASP A 31 -0.72 -36.80 -11.35
C ASP A 31 -1.50 -37.22 -10.08
N GLU A 32 -2.17 -36.26 -9.44
CA GLU A 32 -2.86 -36.46 -8.15
C GLU A 32 -4.32 -36.93 -8.31
N PRO A 33 -4.95 -37.49 -7.27
CA PRO A 33 -6.38 -37.82 -7.29
C PRO A 33 -7.27 -36.58 -7.50
N SER A 34 -8.50 -36.78 -8.01
CA SER A 34 -9.41 -35.72 -8.51
C SER A 34 -9.67 -34.58 -7.53
N ASP A 35 -9.77 -34.87 -6.23
CA ASP A 35 -10.07 -33.86 -5.20
C ASP A 35 -8.86 -32.97 -4.88
N LEU A 36 -7.65 -33.54 -4.88
CA LEU A 36 -6.41 -32.78 -4.66
C LEU A 36 -6.09 -31.92 -5.89
N LYS A 37 -6.32 -32.45 -7.09
CA LYS A 37 -6.23 -31.69 -8.35
C LYS A 37 -7.10 -30.43 -8.33
N THR A 38 -8.35 -30.55 -7.89
CA THR A 38 -9.29 -29.42 -7.85
C THR A 38 -8.80 -28.31 -6.90
N LYS A 39 -8.29 -28.69 -5.73
CA LYS A 39 -7.68 -27.74 -4.77
C LYS A 39 -6.41 -27.10 -5.33
N GLY A 40 -5.58 -27.86 -6.04
CA GLY A 40 -4.39 -27.35 -6.73
C GLY A 40 -4.74 -26.28 -7.77
N TYR A 41 -5.73 -26.54 -8.63
CA TYR A 41 -6.20 -25.57 -9.62
C TYR A 41 -6.80 -24.32 -8.97
N GLN A 42 -7.59 -24.47 -7.91
CA GLN A 42 -8.16 -23.34 -7.17
C GLN A 42 -7.05 -22.44 -6.60
N LYS A 43 -6.04 -23.02 -5.95
CA LYS A 43 -4.91 -22.28 -5.39
C LYS A 43 -4.10 -21.56 -6.48
N ARG A 44 -3.87 -22.23 -7.61
CA ARG A 44 -3.16 -21.64 -8.76
C ARG A 44 -3.95 -20.47 -9.37
N LEU A 45 -5.25 -20.64 -9.58
CA LEU A 45 -6.12 -19.59 -10.10
C LEU A 45 -6.14 -18.38 -9.16
N GLN A 46 -6.28 -18.61 -7.85
CA GLN A 46 -6.23 -17.57 -6.83
C GLN A 46 -4.94 -16.75 -6.92
N HIS A 47 -3.79 -17.41 -7.04
CA HIS A 47 -2.50 -16.74 -7.17
C HIS A 47 -2.40 -15.88 -8.44
N ILE A 48 -2.78 -16.44 -9.60
CA ILE A 48 -2.76 -15.72 -10.89
C ILE A 48 -3.68 -14.50 -10.86
N VAL A 49 -4.91 -14.67 -10.35
CA VAL A 49 -5.90 -13.58 -10.28
C VAL A 49 -5.44 -12.51 -9.30
N TYR A 50 -4.93 -12.89 -8.12
CA TYR A 50 -4.42 -11.92 -7.15
C TYR A 50 -3.26 -11.12 -7.73
N GLN A 51 -2.29 -11.77 -8.39
CA GLN A 51 -1.17 -11.08 -9.04
C GLN A 51 -1.65 -10.13 -10.15
N TYR A 52 -2.60 -10.57 -10.98
CA TYR A 52 -3.13 -9.72 -12.06
C TYR A 52 -3.85 -8.48 -11.52
N VAL A 53 -4.74 -8.65 -10.54
CA VAL A 53 -5.50 -7.54 -9.96
C VAL A 53 -4.60 -6.60 -9.15
N SER A 54 -3.67 -7.14 -8.35
CA SER A 54 -2.77 -6.34 -7.51
C SER A 54 -1.80 -5.45 -8.30
N ARG A 55 -1.52 -5.76 -9.59
CA ARG A 55 -0.78 -4.88 -10.51
C ARG A 55 -1.53 -3.59 -10.82
N SER A 56 -2.86 -3.64 -10.90
CA SER A 56 -3.72 -2.47 -11.18
C SER A 56 -4.19 -1.71 -9.93
N VAL A 57 -4.07 -2.31 -8.75
CA VAL A 57 -4.55 -1.73 -7.49
C VAL A 57 -3.44 -0.91 -6.84
N PHE A 58 -3.77 0.29 -6.38
CA PHE A 58 -2.83 1.16 -5.67
C PHE A 58 -2.30 0.50 -4.39
N LYS A 59 -1.04 0.80 -4.03
CA LYS A 59 -0.38 0.27 -2.83
C LYS A 59 -1.26 0.39 -1.57
N ALA A 60 -1.91 1.53 -1.38
CA ALA A 60 -2.77 1.82 -0.23
C ALA A 60 -4.08 0.99 -0.17
N ASP A 61 -4.48 0.35 -1.26
CA ASP A 61 -5.71 -0.43 -1.36
C ASP A 61 -5.47 -1.95 -1.36
N ARG A 62 -4.21 -2.40 -1.54
CA ARG A 62 -3.86 -3.82 -1.65
C ARG A 62 -4.33 -4.65 -0.45
N LEU A 63 -4.11 -4.16 0.77
CA LEU A 63 -4.56 -4.86 1.98
C LEU A 63 -6.09 -4.92 2.06
N SER A 64 -6.78 -3.84 1.68
CA SER A 64 -8.26 -3.82 1.65
C SER A 64 -8.80 -4.82 0.64
N PHE A 65 -8.19 -4.90 -0.54
CA PHE A 65 -8.51 -5.90 -1.55
C PHE A 65 -8.25 -7.32 -1.05
N ALA A 66 -7.08 -7.59 -0.47
CA ALA A 66 -6.70 -8.90 0.06
C ALA A 66 -7.69 -9.37 1.14
N LEU A 67 -8.03 -8.52 2.11
CA LEU A 67 -8.98 -8.84 3.17
C LEU A 67 -10.40 -9.06 2.63
N HIS A 68 -10.82 -8.25 1.65
CA HIS A 68 -12.11 -8.44 0.99
C HIS A 68 -12.17 -9.79 0.25
N LEU A 69 -11.10 -10.17 -0.45
CA LEU A 69 -10.98 -11.45 -1.13
C LEU A 69 -11.01 -12.61 -0.12
N VAL A 70 -10.25 -12.51 0.97
CA VAL A 70 -10.25 -13.49 2.06
C VAL A 70 -11.65 -13.70 2.61
N ASN A 71 -12.36 -12.62 2.95
CA ASN A 71 -13.72 -12.70 3.48
C ASN A 71 -14.70 -13.38 2.50
N LYS A 72 -14.57 -13.12 1.20
CA LYS A 72 -15.44 -13.72 0.18
C LYS A 72 -15.11 -15.17 -0.15
N MET A 73 -13.83 -15.55 -0.12
CA MET A 73 -13.39 -16.91 -0.46
C MET A 73 -13.40 -17.87 0.73
N HIS A 74 -13.16 -17.35 1.94
CA HIS A 74 -13.02 -18.13 3.17
C HIS A 74 -14.08 -17.75 4.21
N SER A 75 -15.31 -17.45 3.76
CA SER A 75 -16.44 -17.09 4.63
C SER A 75 -16.76 -18.16 5.68
N GLN A 76 -16.38 -19.43 5.46
CA GLN A 76 -16.51 -20.49 6.46
C GLN A 76 -15.53 -20.35 7.63
N GLN A 77 -14.38 -19.71 7.43
CA GLN A 77 -13.34 -19.52 8.46
C GLN A 77 -13.54 -18.21 9.25
N ILE A 78 -14.40 -17.32 8.75
CA ILE A 78 -14.68 -16.01 9.33
C ILE A 78 -16.19 -15.90 9.55
N PRO A 79 -16.68 -16.23 10.75
CA PRO A 79 -18.08 -16.04 11.10
C PRO A 79 -18.52 -14.58 10.89
N GLU A 80 -19.77 -14.37 10.47
CA GLU A 80 -20.31 -13.04 10.19
C GLU A 80 -20.32 -12.14 11.44
N ASP A 81 -20.59 -12.71 12.62
CA ASP A 81 -20.55 -11.98 13.89
C ASP A 81 -19.14 -11.45 14.21
N GLU A 82 -18.11 -12.27 13.98
CA GLU A 82 -16.71 -11.86 14.16
C GLU A 82 -16.34 -10.73 13.20
N TRP A 83 -16.79 -10.82 11.95
CA TRP A 83 -16.56 -9.79 10.94
C TRP A 83 -17.31 -8.49 11.24
N ASN A 84 -18.52 -8.57 11.80
CA ASN A 84 -19.32 -7.41 12.20
C ASN A 84 -18.71 -6.68 13.40
N VAL A 85 -18.09 -7.41 14.32
CA VAL A 85 -17.28 -6.84 15.41
C VAL A 85 -16.01 -6.18 14.85
N PHE A 86 -15.27 -6.86 13.97
CA PHE A 86 -14.08 -6.32 13.32
C PHE A 86 -14.36 -4.99 12.60
N THR A 87 -15.44 -4.94 11.82
CA THR A 87 -15.85 -3.75 11.07
C THR A 87 -16.62 -2.75 11.93
N GLY A 88 -16.87 -3.02 13.22
CA GLY A 88 -17.60 -2.12 14.11
C GLY A 88 -19.06 -1.87 13.71
N GLN A 89 -19.68 -2.78 12.96
CA GLN A 89 -21.11 -2.75 12.64
C GLN A 89 -21.96 -3.25 13.81
N ALA A 90 -21.41 -4.09 14.69
CA ALA A 90 -22.11 -4.64 15.85
C ALA A 90 -22.54 -3.59 16.90
N VAL A 91 -22.05 -2.35 16.82
CA VAL A 91 -22.16 -1.34 17.89
C VAL A 91 -23.04 -0.14 17.50
N SER A 92 -23.52 -0.05 16.25
CA SER A 92 -24.25 1.14 15.79
C SER A 92 -25.57 1.40 16.51
N ASP A 93 -26.17 0.38 17.16
CA ASP A 93 -27.51 0.47 17.75
C ASP A 93 -27.55 0.45 19.30
N VAL A 94 -26.40 0.34 19.97
CA VAL A 94 -26.37 0.26 21.44
C VAL A 94 -26.25 1.67 22.03
N LYS A 95 -27.27 2.13 22.76
CA LYS A 95 -27.14 3.26 23.70
C LYS A 95 -26.23 2.83 24.85
N ILE A 96 -24.93 3.01 24.67
CA ILE A 96 -23.93 2.62 25.66
C ILE A 96 -23.95 3.65 26.80
N GLU A 97 -24.44 3.24 27.96
CA GLU A 97 -24.24 3.98 29.20
C GLU A 97 -22.75 3.92 29.55
N SER A 98 -22.10 5.07 29.71
CA SER A 98 -20.66 5.19 30.01
C SER A 98 -20.23 4.41 31.25
N SER A 99 -21.16 4.19 32.20
CA SER A 99 -20.96 3.38 33.40
C SER A 99 -20.68 1.90 33.12
N LYS A 100 -21.25 1.30 32.06
CA LYS A 100 -21.06 -0.13 31.75
C LYS A 100 -19.78 -0.46 31.00
N VAL A 101 -19.11 0.55 30.43
CA VAL A 101 -17.90 0.38 29.62
C VAL A 101 -16.68 0.03 30.48
N ASN A 102 -16.62 0.59 31.70
CA ASN A 102 -15.49 0.41 32.61
C ASN A 102 -15.70 -0.71 33.64
N GLU A 103 -16.85 -1.40 33.62
CA GLU A 103 -17.11 -2.51 34.54
C GLU A 103 -16.23 -3.72 34.21
N ASN A 104 -15.38 -4.11 35.17
CA ASN A 104 -14.53 -5.30 35.14
C ASN A 104 -13.39 -5.29 34.09
N LEU A 105 -12.81 -4.13 33.80
CA LEU A 105 -11.60 -4.05 32.98
C LEU A 105 -10.36 -4.47 33.80
N PRO A 106 -9.53 -5.41 33.33
CA PRO A 106 -8.26 -5.75 33.96
C PRO A 106 -7.33 -4.54 34.12
N SER A 107 -6.67 -4.42 35.28
CA SER A 107 -5.83 -3.26 35.65
C SER A 107 -4.58 -3.03 34.80
N TRP A 108 -4.22 -3.97 33.91
CA TRP A 108 -3.08 -3.83 33.00
C TRP A 108 -3.47 -3.27 31.63
N ILE A 109 -4.77 -3.15 31.34
CA ILE A 109 -5.30 -2.60 30.10
C ILE A 109 -5.53 -1.10 30.31
N ASP A 110 -5.04 -0.29 29.37
CA ASP A 110 -5.24 1.16 29.43
C ASP A 110 -6.73 1.51 29.32
N GLU A 111 -7.19 2.52 30.08
CA GLU A 111 -8.59 2.98 30.07
C GLU A 111 -9.05 3.42 28.68
N GLU A 112 -8.13 3.90 27.83
CA GLU A 112 -8.40 4.24 26.42
C GLU A 112 -8.89 3.03 25.60
N ARG A 113 -8.59 1.80 26.04
CA ARG A 113 -9.00 0.55 25.38
C ARG A 113 -10.31 -0.01 25.92
N ALA A 114 -10.87 0.57 27.01
CA ALA A 114 -12.06 0.04 27.68
C ALA A 114 -13.23 -0.15 26.71
N PHE A 115 -13.46 0.84 25.83
CA PHE A 115 -14.51 0.77 24.81
C PHE A 115 -14.30 -0.39 23.84
N ASP A 116 -13.10 -0.55 23.29
CA ASP A 116 -12.82 -1.60 22.29
C ASP A 116 -12.90 -3.00 22.91
N VAL A 117 -12.48 -3.15 24.17
CA VAL A 117 -12.62 -4.40 24.94
C VAL A 117 -14.10 -4.68 25.24
N PHE A 118 -14.89 -3.65 25.58
CA PHE A 118 -16.32 -3.78 25.79
C PHE A 118 -17.05 -4.24 24.51
N VAL A 119 -16.65 -3.73 23.35
CA VAL A 119 -17.18 -4.17 22.04
C VAL A 119 -16.87 -5.64 21.79
N LEU A 120 -15.64 -6.08 22.07
CA LEU A 120 -15.26 -7.50 21.97
C LEU A 120 -16.08 -8.38 22.91
N LYS A 121 -16.25 -7.95 24.18
CA LYS A 121 -17.02 -8.66 25.21
C LYS A 121 -18.50 -8.79 24.85
N SER A 122 -19.09 -7.71 24.34
CA SER A 122 -20.51 -7.67 24.00
C SER A 122 -20.82 -8.40 22.70
N GLY A 123 -19.95 -8.30 21.70
CA GLY A 123 -20.13 -8.95 20.41
C GLY A 123 -19.75 -10.43 20.41
N LEU A 124 -18.71 -10.81 21.16
CA LEU A 124 -18.17 -12.18 21.19
C LEU A 124 -17.90 -12.62 22.64
N PRO A 125 -18.95 -12.89 23.44
CA PRO A 125 -18.81 -13.22 24.85
C PRO A 125 -18.01 -14.51 25.09
N ASN A 126 -18.21 -15.54 24.25
CA ASN A 126 -17.48 -16.81 24.36
C ASN A 126 -15.97 -16.61 24.18
N LEU A 127 -15.58 -15.83 23.17
CA LEU A 127 -14.18 -15.49 22.93
C LEU A 127 -13.60 -14.72 24.12
N TYR A 128 -14.32 -13.73 24.66
CA TYR A 128 -13.86 -12.97 25.82
C TYR A 128 -13.58 -13.87 27.04
N THR A 129 -14.47 -14.83 27.32
CA THR A 129 -14.27 -15.79 28.41
C THR A 129 -13.05 -16.69 28.18
N GLU A 130 -12.82 -17.14 26.94
CA GLU A 130 -11.65 -17.97 26.59
C GLU A 130 -10.32 -17.24 26.73
N LEU A 131 -10.29 -15.91 26.52
CA LEU A 131 -9.07 -15.10 26.59
C LEU A 131 -8.52 -14.93 28.01
N MET A 132 -9.37 -15.08 29.04
CA MET A 132 -9.01 -14.94 30.46
C MET A 132 -8.10 -13.70 30.71
N LEU A 133 -8.53 -12.52 30.26
CA LEU A 133 -7.74 -11.29 30.32
C LEU A 133 -7.36 -10.85 31.76
N GLU A 134 -7.96 -11.45 32.77
CA GLU A 134 -7.62 -11.28 34.19
C GLU A 134 -6.23 -11.85 34.53
N ASP A 135 -5.74 -12.85 33.80
CA ASP A 135 -4.40 -13.41 33.99
C ASP A 135 -3.32 -12.50 33.38
N LYS A 136 -2.92 -11.50 34.17
CA LYS A 136 -1.86 -10.55 33.81
C LYS A 136 -0.53 -11.23 33.46
N ALA A 137 -0.21 -12.39 34.05
CA ALA A 137 1.08 -13.03 33.83
C ALA A 137 1.20 -13.53 32.39
N SER A 138 0.15 -14.21 31.89
CA SER A 138 0.09 -14.72 30.52
C SER A 138 0.14 -13.63 29.47
N TRP A 139 -0.49 -12.47 29.72
CA TRP A 139 -0.53 -11.36 28.77
C TRP A 139 0.64 -10.37 28.87
N SER A 140 1.50 -10.50 29.88
CA SER A 140 2.60 -9.55 30.11
C SER A 140 3.63 -9.51 28.98
N SER A 141 3.96 -10.65 28.37
CA SER A 141 4.87 -10.75 27.23
C SER A 141 4.28 -10.09 25.99
N PHE A 142 3.00 -10.36 25.71
CA PHE A 142 2.23 -9.74 24.63
C PHE A 142 2.15 -8.22 24.79
N ALA A 143 1.82 -7.74 25.99
CA ALA A 143 1.66 -6.31 26.26
C ALA A 143 2.98 -5.52 26.09
N ARG A 144 4.12 -6.12 26.47
CA ARG A 144 5.44 -5.47 26.38
C ARG A 144 6.11 -5.61 25.02
N SER A 145 5.73 -6.60 24.22
CA SER A 145 6.37 -6.84 22.92
C SER A 145 6.05 -5.74 21.90
N GLY A 146 7.07 -5.37 21.12
CA GLY A 146 6.94 -4.51 19.94
C GLY A 146 6.32 -5.21 18.73
N GLU A 147 6.30 -6.54 18.75
CA GLU A 147 5.75 -7.44 17.72
C GLU A 147 4.78 -8.40 18.40
N CYS A 148 3.70 -7.84 18.94
CA CYS A 148 2.76 -8.61 19.76
C CYS A 148 2.01 -9.68 18.94
N GLU A 149 1.87 -9.50 17.63
CA GLU A 149 1.30 -10.47 16.70
C GLU A 149 2.08 -11.80 16.66
N ASN A 150 3.39 -11.78 16.91
CA ASN A 150 4.24 -12.97 16.98
C ASN A 150 4.39 -13.54 18.39
N ASN A 151 3.93 -12.80 19.41
CA ASN A 151 4.16 -13.10 20.82
C ASN A 151 2.85 -13.34 21.57
N PHE A 152 1.91 -14.04 20.94
CA PHE A 152 0.69 -14.49 21.62
C PHE A 152 1.00 -15.56 22.69
N PRO A 153 0.22 -15.62 23.79
CA PRO A 153 0.33 -16.70 24.76
C PRO A 153 0.13 -18.06 24.06
N VAL A 154 1.15 -18.93 24.07
CA VAL A 154 1.21 -20.16 23.25
C VAL A 154 -0.01 -21.07 23.44
N GLN A 155 -0.53 -21.14 24.66
CA GLN A 155 -1.71 -21.95 24.98
C GLN A 155 -2.99 -21.40 24.32
N LEU A 156 -3.13 -20.07 24.21
CA LEU A 156 -4.26 -19.41 23.57
C LEU A 156 -4.09 -19.41 22.04
N ALA A 157 -2.87 -19.17 21.55
CA ALA A 157 -2.58 -19.16 20.11
C ALA A 157 -2.98 -20.45 19.40
N ARG A 158 -2.93 -21.60 20.10
CA ARG A 158 -3.37 -22.91 19.57
C ARG A 158 -4.89 -23.10 19.54
N LYS A 159 -5.63 -22.37 20.37
CA LYS A 159 -7.10 -22.47 20.46
C LYS A 159 -7.79 -21.46 19.55
N LEU A 160 -7.22 -20.26 19.44
CA LEU A 160 -7.78 -19.16 18.68
C LEU A 160 -7.57 -19.35 17.18
N THR A 161 -8.57 -18.97 16.39
CA THR A 161 -8.42 -18.85 14.95
C THR A 161 -7.50 -17.67 14.59
N PRO A 162 -6.85 -17.67 13.41
CA PRO A 162 -6.03 -16.54 12.98
C PRO A 162 -6.81 -15.21 12.96
N PHE A 163 -8.10 -15.24 12.62
CA PHE A 163 -8.94 -14.04 12.63
C PHE A 163 -9.28 -13.57 14.05
N GLN A 164 -9.53 -14.49 14.98
CA GLN A 164 -9.73 -14.14 16.39
C GLN A 164 -8.48 -13.48 17.01
N GLN A 165 -7.27 -13.90 16.61
CA GLN A 165 -6.04 -13.23 17.03
C GLN A 165 -6.00 -11.77 16.55
N VAL A 166 -6.45 -11.49 15.33
CA VAL A 166 -6.59 -10.12 14.80
C VAL A 166 -7.58 -9.30 15.63
N LEU A 167 -8.73 -9.88 16.01
CA LEU A 167 -9.73 -9.20 16.86
C LEU A 167 -9.14 -8.82 18.24
N VAL A 168 -8.34 -9.70 18.82
CA VAL A 168 -7.64 -9.42 20.10
C VAL A 168 -6.65 -8.27 19.93
N ILE A 169 -5.85 -8.26 18.86
CA ILE A 169 -4.92 -7.16 18.56
C ILE A 169 -5.69 -5.86 18.32
N GLN A 170 -6.81 -5.92 17.60
CA GLN A 170 -7.67 -4.75 17.38
C GLN A 170 -8.18 -4.17 18.69
N ALA A 171 -8.54 -5.01 19.67
CA ALA A 171 -9.06 -4.58 20.97
C ALA A 171 -7.95 -4.11 21.93
N LEU A 172 -6.76 -4.70 21.90
CA LEU A 172 -5.71 -4.41 22.90
C LEU A 172 -4.56 -3.54 22.36
N ARG A 173 -4.10 -3.78 21.14
CA ARG A 173 -2.89 -3.18 20.54
C ARG A 173 -3.14 -2.74 19.09
N PRO A 174 -3.97 -1.70 18.87
CA PRO A 174 -4.28 -1.22 17.52
C PRO A 174 -3.06 -0.65 16.78
N ASP A 175 -1.97 -0.35 17.50
CA ASP A 175 -0.66 0.02 16.93
C ASP A 175 0.05 -1.11 16.18
N ARG A 176 -0.41 -2.35 16.31
CA ARG A 176 0.08 -3.52 15.55
C ARG A 176 -0.98 -4.15 14.63
N LEU A 177 -2.17 -3.55 14.57
CA LEU A 177 -3.29 -4.11 13.81
C LEU A 177 -2.98 -4.20 12.31
N TYR A 178 -2.30 -3.23 11.73
CA TYR A 178 -1.93 -3.27 10.31
C TYR A 178 -1.04 -4.48 10.01
N SER A 179 0.02 -4.68 10.80
CA SER A 179 0.96 -5.80 10.63
C SER A 179 0.25 -7.14 10.78
N ALA A 180 -0.63 -7.25 11.78
CA ALA A 180 -1.45 -8.44 12.00
C ALA A 180 -2.40 -8.76 10.84
N LEU A 181 -3.04 -7.74 10.27
CA LEU A 181 -3.92 -7.90 9.11
C LEU A 181 -3.16 -8.37 7.87
N VAL A 182 -1.93 -7.86 7.66
CA VAL A 182 -1.06 -8.32 6.59
C VAL A 182 -0.70 -9.78 6.79
N GLN A 183 -0.21 -10.17 7.96
CA GLN A 183 0.16 -11.56 8.28
C GLN A 183 -1.04 -12.51 8.12
N PHE A 184 -2.21 -12.10 8.61
CA PHE A 184 -3.45 -12.86 8.45
C PHE A 184 -3.83 -13.06 6.98
N ALA A 185 -3.77 -12.00 6.17
CA ALA A 185 -4.08 -12.08 4.74
C ALA A 185 -3.08 -12.96 3.99
N LEU A 186 -1.78 -12.85 4.28
CA LEU A 186 -0.73 -13.67 3.68
C LEU A 186 -0.89 -15.16 4.03
N GLN A 187 -1.12 -15.47 5.30
CA GLN A 187 -1.32 -16.84 5.77
C GLN A 187 -2.57 -17.47 5.15
N THR A 188 -3.68 -16.73 5.07
CA THR A 188 -4.95 -17.24 4.56
C THR A 188 -4.93 -17.41 3.04
N LEU A 189 -4.31 -16.47 2.32
CA LEU A 189 -4.18 -16.54 0.86
C LEU A 189 -3.01 -17.43 0.39
N GLY A 190 -2.11 -17.83 1.30
CA GLY A 190 -0.92 -18.60 0.97
C GLY A 190 0.07 -17.81 0.11
N LEU A 191 0.22 -16.52 0.38
CA LEU A 191 1.11 -15.59 -0.34
C LEU A 191 2.36 -15.28 0.50
N HIS A 192 3.46 -14.97 -0.17
CA HIS A 192 4.68 -14.49 0.51
C HIS A 192 4.64 -12.97 0.75
N ASP A 193 4.06 -12.21 -0.17
CA ASP A 193 3.90 -10.75 -0.06
C ASP A 193 2.57 -10.33 -0.70
N LEU A 194 2.00 -9.23 -0.19
CA LEU A 194 0.83 -8.56 -0.76
C LEU A 194 1.20 -7.74 -1.99
N SER A 195 2.47 -7.33 -2.11
CA SER A 195 2.97 -6.60 -3.27
C SER A 195 3.26 -7.55 -4.44
N PRO A 196 2.77 -7.25 -5.66
CA PRO A 196 3.19 -7.97 -6.83
C PRO A 196 4.69 -7.71 -7.10
N PRO A 197 5.37 -8.63 -7.81
CA PRO A 197 6.74 -8.42 -8.28
C PRO A 197 6.87 -7.10 -9.05
N ALA A 198 8.06 -6.48 -8.98
CA ALA A 198 8.35 -5.27 -9.73
C ALA A 198 8.04 -5.47 -11.22
N LEU A 199 7.18 -4.61 -11.77
CA LEU A 199 6.73 -4.70 -13.15
C LEU A 199 7.77 -4.05 -14.06
N SER A 200 8.42 -4.83 -14.92
CA SER A 200 9.16 -4.31 -16.06
C SER A 200 8.27 -4.35 -17.31
N LEU A 201 8.28 -3.28 -18.11
CA LEU A 201 7.49 -3.23 -19.35
C LEU A 201 7.87 -4.38 -20.30
N LYS A 202 9.14 -4.80 -20.28
CA LYS A 202 9.65 -5.94 -21.04
C LYS A 202 8.97 -7.27 -20.67
N GLN A 203 8.68 -7.48 -19.39
CA GLN A 203 7.99 -8.70 -18.93
C GLN A 203 6.49 -8.66 -19.20
N LEU A 204 5.91 -7.47 -19.32
CA LEU A 204 4.50 -7.28 -19.63
C LEU A 204 4.19 -7.53 -21.11
N LEU A 205 5.11 -7.20 -22.01
CA LEU A 205 4.93 -7.30 -23.46
C LEU A 205 4.35 -8.65 -23.96
N PRO A 206 4.82 -9.83 -23.53
CA PRO A 206 4.24 -11.11 -23.99
C PRO A 206 2.81 -11.36 -23.48
N GLU A 207 2.35 -10.62 -22.47
CA GLU A 207 0.99 -10.73 -21.93
C GLU A 207 -0.01 -9.78 -22.61
N THR A 208 0.46 -8.83 -23.45
CA THR A 208 -0.40 -7.85 -24.13
C THR A 208 -0.99 -8.42 -25.41
N LEU A 209 -2.09 -7.81 -25.86
CA LEU A 209 -2.80 -8.18 -27.08
C LEU A 209 -2.98 -6.93 -27.94
N SER A 210 -2.87 -7.06 -29.27
CA SER A 210 -3.11 -5.94 -30.19
C SER A 210 -4.54 -5.41 -30.16
N MET A 211 -5.50 -6.23 -29.73
CA MET A 211 -6.92 -5.87 -29.62
C MET A 211 -7.26 -5.08 -28.35
N GLU A 212 -6.36 -5.01 -27.37
CA GLU A 212 -6.61 -4.37 -26.08
C GLU A 212 -5.53 -3.32 -25.80
N PRO A 213 -5.89 -2.04 -25.56
CA PRO A 213 -4.89 -1.03 -25.25
C PRO A 213 -4.30 -1.25 -23.86
N VAL A 214 -3.01 -0.95 -23.71
CA VAL A 214 -2.33 -0.96 -22.41
C VAL A 214 -2.51 0.40 -21.75
N LEU A 215 -3.15 0.44 -20.58
CA LEU A 215 -3.30 1.64 -19.78
C LEU A 215 -2.24 1.68 -18.67
N LEU A 216 -1.36 2.69 -18.72
CA LEU A 216 -0.38 2.95 -17.67
C LEU A 216 -0.91 4.05 -16.74
N VAL A 217 -1.14 3.71 -15.48
CA VAL A 217 -1.52 4.67 -14.44
C VAL A 217 -0.25 5.19 -13.77
N ILE A 218 0.04 6.47 -13.96
CA ILE A 218 1.22 7.12 -13.40
C ILE A 218 0.89 7.79 -12.06
N SER A 219 1.83 7.71 -11.11
CA SER A 219 1.84 8.57 -9.93
C SER A 219 2.66 9.84 -10.20
N PRO A 220 2.46 10.92 -9.43
CA PRO A 220 3.33 12.10 -9.52
C PRO A 220 4.82 11.72 -9.43
N GLY A 221 5.65 12.29 -10.32
CA GLY A 221 7.07 11.98 -10.43
C GLY A 221 7.44 10.71 -11.24
N ALA A 222 6.47 9.87 -11.62
CA ALA A 222 6.73 8.67 -12.44
C ALA A 222 6.47 8.95 -13.93
N ASP A 223 7.47 8.73 -14.78
CA ASP A 223 7.34 8.85 -16.24
C ASP A 223 7.87 7.58 -16.96
N PRO A 224 6.98 6.75 -17.54
CA PRO A 224 7.38 5.54 -18.27
C PRO A 224 7.86 5.82 -19.70
N SER A 225 7.88 7.09 -20.16
CA SER A 225 8.14 7.45 -21.56
C SER A 225 9.50 6.96 -22.08
N GLU A 226 10.55 7.08 -21.28
CA GLU A 226 11.89 6.65 -21.68
C GLU A 226 12.00 5.12 -21.76
N GLU A 227 11.48 4.40 -20.77
CA GLU A 227 11.46 2.93 -20.78
C GLU A 227 10.63 2.40 -21.96
N LEU A 228 9.49 3.03 -22.25
CA LEU A 228 8.61 2.66 -23.36
C LEU A 228 9.29 2.90 -24.71
N ARG A 229 9.97 4.04 -24.89
CA ARG A 229 10.73 4.34 -26.12
C ARG A 229 11.87 3.34 -26.33
N ALA A 230 12.63 3.03 -25.27
CA ALA A 230 13.70 2.04 -25.34
C ALA A 230 13.15 0.64 -25.70
N LEU A 231 12.01 0.25 -25.14
CA LEU A 231 11.34 -1.01 -25.48
C LEU A 231 10.82 -1.02 -26.93
N ALA A 232 10.25 0.10 -27.39
CA ALA A 232 9.75 0.23 -28.75
C ALA A 232 10.89 0.15 -29.77
N GLN A 233 12.03 0.81 -29.51
CA GLN A 233 13.22 0.74 -30.33
C GLN A 233 13.72 -0.71 -30.51
N LEU A 234 13.66 -1.53 -29.46
CA LEU A 234 14.06 -2.94 -29.49
C LEU A 234 13.03 -3.85 -30.18
N THR A 235 11.75 -3.48 -30.16
CA THR A 235 10.64 -4.37 -30.60
C THR A 235 10.15 -4.07 -32.01
N VAL A 236 9.82 -2.80 -32.27
CA VAL A 236 9.26 -2.33 -33.55
C VAL A 236 10.23 -1.41 -34.32
N GLY A 237 11.25 -0.90 -33.64
CA GLY A 237 12.17 0.09 -34.20
C GLY A 237 11.68 1.52 -34.00
N ASP A 238 12.61 2.47 -33.91
CA ASP A 238 12.32 3.87 -33.58
C ASP A 238 11.38 4.55 -34.59
N GLN A 239 11.41 4.14 -35.86
CA GLN A 239 10.57 4.68 -36.93
C GLN A 239 9.11 4.21 -36.86
N HIS A 240 8.81 3.17 -36.08
CA HIS A 240 7.49 2.55 -35.95
C HIS A 240 6.86 2.84 -34.58
N TYR A 241 7.35 3.86 -33.88
CA TYR A 241 6.84 4.30 -32.59
C TYR A 241 6.45 5.77 -32.65
N PHE A 242 5.18 6.05 -32.35
CA PHE A 242 4.61 7.38 -32.37
C PHE A 242 4.09 7.76 -30.98
N GLU A 243 4.38 8.98 -30.53
CA GLU A 243 3.87 9.53 -29.27
C GLU A 243 3.00 10.76 -29.53
N VAL A 244 1.83 10.82 -28.91
CA VAL A 244 0.95 11.99 -28.97
C VAL A 244 0.57 12.42 -27.57
N ALA A 245 0.95 13.65 -27.20
CA ALA A 245 0.51 14.28 -25.97
C ALA A 245 -0.90 14.85 -26.16
N MET A 246 -1.85 14.35 -25.38
CA MET A 246 -3.24 14.73 -25.53
C MET A 246 -3.48 16.13 -24.91
N GLY A 247 -3.84 17.09 -25.75
CA GLY A 247 -4.20 18.46 -25.38
C GLY A 247 -5.29 19.04 -26.30
N GLN A 248 -5.63 20.32 -26.12
CA GLN A 248 -6.63 20.98 -26.95
C GLN A 248 -6.22 20.94 -28.43
N GLY A 249 -7.11 20.44 -29.30
CA GLY A 249 -6.86 20.33 -30.74
C GLY A 249 -6.09 19.08 -31.20
N GLN A 250 -5.61 18.22 -30.29
CA GLN A 250 -4.82 17.02 -30.65
C GLN A 250 -5.66 15.79 -31.02
N LYS A 251 -6.99 15.88 -30.92
CA LYS A 251 -7.90 14.73 -31.12
C LYS A 251 -7.85 14.18 -32.55
N THR A 252 -7.84 15.05 -33.56
CA THR A 252 -7.81 14.63 -34.97
C THR A 252 -6.49 13.97 -35.33
N VAL A 253 -5.38 14.58 -34.92
CA VAL A 253 -4.02 14.04 -35.11
C VAL A 253 -3.87 12.66 -34.43
N ALA A 254 -4.37 12.52 -33.20
CA ALA A 254 -4.34 11.24 -32.50
C ALA A 254 -5.15 10.14 -33.24
N LEU A 255 -6.31 10.49 -33.81
CA LEU A 255 -7.13 9.55 -34.58
C LEU A 255 -6.45 9.13 -35.89
N ASP A 256 -5.82 10.08 -36.60
CA ASP A 256 -5.11 9.79 -37.85
C ASP A 256 -3.93 8.84 -37.59
N HIS A 257 -3.14 9.11 -36.55
CA HIS A 257 -2.06 8.21 -36.12
C HIS A 257 -2.58 6.85 -35.63
N LEU A 258 -3.72 6.81 -34.94
CA LEU A 258 -4.33 5.55 -34.50
C LEU A 258 -4.74 4.69 -35.71
N CYS A 259 -5.37 5.29 -36.71
CA CYS A 259 -5.76 4.59 -37.93
C CYS A 259 -4.54 4.11 -38.75
N ALA A 260 -3.47 4.92 -38.81
CA ALA A 260 -2.23 4.53 -39.46
C ALA A 260 -1.54 3.36 -38.73
N ALA A 261 -1.35 3.49 -37.41
CA ALA A 261 -0.72 2.47 -36.58
C ALA A 261 -1.48 1.14 -36.62
N ALA A 262 -2.82 1.18 -36.56
CA ALA A 262 -3.65 -0.02 -36.66
C ALA A 262 -3.52 -0.75 -38.02
N ARG A 263 -3.20 -0.04 -39.11
CA ARG A 263 -3.00 -0.64 -40.44
C ARG A 263 -1.58 -1.18 -40.63
N GLN A 264 -0.59 -0.48 -40.10
CA GLN A 264 0.84 -0.78 -40.33
C GLN A 264 1.42 -1.73 -39.27
N GLY A 265 0.77 -1.84 -38.11
CA GLY A 265 1.27 -2.60 -36.97
C GLY A 265 2.23 -1.79 -36.08
N ASP A 266 2.25 -0.46 -36.22
CA ASP A 266 3.09 0.44 -35.43
C ASP A 266 2.56 0.59 -34.00
N TRP A 267 3.42 1.11 -33.11
CA TRP A 267 3.05 1.43 -31.75
C TRP A 267 2.67 2.91 -31.62
N LEU A 268 1.53 3.18 -30.98
CA LEU A 268 1.06 4.52 -30.66
C LEU A 268 0.91 4.69 -29.15
N CYS A 269 1.62 5.66 -28.57
CA CYS A 269 1.49 6.07 -27.18
C CYS A 269 0.67 7.36 -27.07
N LEU A 270 -0.44 7.31 -26.34
CA LEU A 270 -1.25 8.49 -26.01
C LEU A 270 -0.97 8.93 -24.57
N LYS A 271 -0.41 10.13 -24.40
CA LYS A 271 -0.06 10.69 -23.09
C LYS A 271 -1.14 11.63 -22.58
N ASN A 272 -1.25 11.78 -21.26
CA ASN A 272 -2.13 12.77 -20.61
C ASN A 272 -3.62 12.65 -20.96
N LEU A 273 -4.12 11.43 -21.16
CA LEU A 273 -5.53 11.15 -21.43
C LEU A 273 -6.49 11.75 -20.37
N HIS A 274 -6.03 11.84 -19.12
CA HIS A 274 -6.77 12.45 -18.01
C HIS A 274 -7.06 13.96 -18.20
N LEU A 275 -6.31 14.66 -19.06
CA LEU A 275 -6.55 16.08 -19.37
C LEU A 275 -7.66 16.27 -20.41
N MET A 276 -8.06 15.20 -21.12
CA MET A 276 -9.08 15.27 -22.18
C MET A 276 -10.52 15.08 -21.67
N THR A 277 -10.72 14.68 -20.42
CA THR A 277 -12.04 14.67 -19.80
C THR A 277 -12.47 16.10 -19.50
N CYS A 278 -13.26 16.71 -20.38
CA CYS A 278 -14.04 17.89 -20.02
C CYS A 278 -15.01 17.53 -18.87
N THR A 279 -15.08 18.37 -17.84
CA THR A 279 -15.93 18.32 -16.62
C THR A 279 -15.57 17.30 -15.51
N ARG A 280 -14.72 17.70 -14.56
CA ARG A 280 -15.10 18.20 -13.21
C ARG A 280 -13.80 18.46 -12.44
N LYS A 281 -13.62 19.69 -11.96
CA LYS A 281 -12.64 19.98 -10.91
C LYS A 281 -13.12 19.28 -9.66
N GLU A 282 -12.54 18.14 -9.32
CA GLU A 282 -12.62 17.61 -7.96
C GLU A 282 -11.35 18.06 -7.24
N ASP A 283 -11.56 18.99 -6.32
CA ASP A 283 -10.55 19.49 -5.40
C ASP A 283 -9.97 18.31 -4.61
N ILE A 284 -8.73 17.94 -4.91
CA ILE A 284 -7.94 17.11 -4.02
C ILE A 284 -7.52 18.01 -2.86
N HIS A 285 -8.31 17.96 -1.80
CA HIS A 285 -7.94 18.55 -0.52
C HIS A 285 -6.61 17.94 -0.05
N SER A 286 -5.54 18.73 -0.18
CA SER A 286 -4.25 18.51 0.48
C SER A 286 -4.44 18.58 1.99
N THR A 287 -4.73 17.44 2.62
CA THR A 287 -4.67 17.30 4.07
C THR A 287 -3.21 17.27 4.52
N ARG A 288 -2.74 18.44 4.94
CA ARG A 288 -1.80 18.73 6.03
C ARG A 288 -0.83 17.60 6.42
N LEU A 289 0.16 17.37 5.56
CA LEU A 289 1.51 16.91 5.87
C LEU A 289 2.47 17.81 5.04
N ALA A 290 3.78 17.79 5.32
CA ALA A 290 4.77 18.51 4.51
C ALA A 290 4.51 18.28 3.00
N LYS A 291 4.71 19.31 2.19
CA LYS A 291 4.42 19.30 0.76
C LYS A 291 5.05 18.07 0.09
N PHE A 292 4.28 17.37 -0.77
CA PHE A 292 4.83 16.27 -1.54
C PHE A 292 5.80 16.83 -2.60
N TYR A 293 7.06 16.37 -2.55
CA TYR A 293 8.08 16.74 -3.53
C TYR A 293 8.24 15.63 -4.55
N GLU A 294 8.10 15.97 -5.83
CA GLU A 294 8.15 15.02 -6.94
C GLU A 294 9.60 14.73 -7.37
N PHE A 295 10.23 13.77 -6.69
CA PHE A 295 11.53 13.23 -7.12
C PHE A 295 11.32 12.11 -8.13
N SER A 296 12.13 12.10 -9.19
CA SER A 296 11.99 11.23 -10.36
C SER A 296 13.28 10.45 -10.65
N ASP A 297 13.17 9.37 -11.42
CA ASP A 297 14.36 8.60 -11.85
C ASP A 297 15.32 9.44 -12.71
N ALA A 298 14.82 10.49 -13.36
CA ALA A 298 15.65 11.45 -14.11
C ALA A 298 16.63 12.19 -13.17
N ASP A 299 16.22 12.47 -11.93
CA ASP A 299 17.08 13.11 -10.94
C ASP A 299 18.21 12.19 -10.49
N ILE A 300 17.89 10.89 -10.36
CA ILE A 300 18.89 9.85 -10.04
C ILE A 300 19.88 9.70 -11.18
N ARG A 301 19.41 9.66 -12.44
CA ARG A 301 20.27 9.60 -13.63
C ARG A 301 21.19 10.82 -13.74
N ALA A 302 20.63 12.02 -13.65
CA ALA A 302 21.39 13.27 -13.69
C ALA A 302 22.44 13.32 -12.56
N GLY A 303 22.06 12.91 -11.35
CA GLY A 303 23.02 12.79 -10.23
C GLY A 303 24.14 11.80 -10.54
N SER A 304 23.82 10.61 -11.06
CA SER A 304 24.80 9.58 -11.41
C SER A 304 25.77 10.04 -12.51
N GLU A 305 25.27 10.72 -13.54
CA GLU A 305 26.10 11.28 -14.62
C GLU A 305 27.10 12.31 -14.08
N ILE A 306 26.63 13.20 -13.19
CA ILE A 306 27.50 14.22 -12.59
C ILE A 306 28.56 13.59 -11.70
N LEU A 307 28.20 12.57 -10.90
CA LEU A 307 29.19 11.82 -10.13
C LEU A 307 30.21 11.15 -11.07
N GLN A 308 29.74 10.49 -12.13
CA GLN A 308 30.61 9.83 -13.10
C GLN A 308 31.60 10.82 -13.74
N GLU A 309 31.16 12.01 -14.13
CA GLU A 309 32.05 13.04 -14.66
C GLU A 309 33.07 13.55 -13.64
N LEU A 310 32.65 13.77 -12.39
CA LEU A 310 33.53 14.24 -11.32
C LEU A 310 34.61 13.22 -10.98
N PHE A 311 34.24 11.93 -10.89
CA PHE A 311 35.17 10.85 -10.58
C PHE A 311 36.07 10.43 -11.75
N GLN A 312 35.69 10.75 -13.00
CA GLN A 312 36.55 10.52 -14.16
C GLN A 312 37.64 11.58 -14.33
N LYS A 313 37.38 12.83 -13.93
CA LYS A 313 38.28 13.98 -14.20
C LYS A 313 39.34 14.21 -13.10
N ASP A 314 39.05 13.92 -11.83
CA ASP A 314 39.96 14.19 -10.70
C ASP A 314 40.22 12.93 -9.84
N SER A 315 41.47 12.45 -9.81
CA SER A 315 41.86 11.23 -9.06
C SER A 315 42.43 11.47 -7.66
N SER A 316 42.68 12.72 -7.24
CA SER A 316 43.49 12.98 -6.04
C SER A 316 42.71 13.26 -4.75
N SER A 317 41.44 13.69 -4.80
CA SER A 317 40.54 13.73 -3.63
C SER A 317 39.13 14.23 -3.99
N VAL A 318 38.10 13.64 -3.40
CA VAL A 318 36.70 14.04 -3.62
C VAL A 318 36.37 15.29 -2.81
N LYS A 319 35.93 16.36 -3.46
CA LYS A 319 35.44 17.58 -2.79
C LYS A 319 33.95 17.42 -2.48
N TRP A 320 33.64 16.86 -1.31
CA TRP A 320 32.26 16.60 -0.90
C TRP A 320 31.39 17.85 -0.83
N ASP A 321 31.94 19.01 -0.43
CA ASP A 321 31.19 20.28 -0.40
C ASP A 321 30.62 20.65 -1.77
N PHE A 322 31.35 20.33 -2.85
CA PHE A 322 30.89 20.56 -4.22
C PHE A 322 29.76 19.59 -4.60
N VAL A 323 29.88 18.31 -4.22
CA VAL A 323 28.83 17.30 -4.43
C VAL A 323 27.57 17.71 -3.68
N HIS A 324 27.67 18.10 -2.40
CA HIS A 324 26.53 18.57 -1.61
C HIS A 324 25.88 19.80 -2.25
N GLY A 325 26.67 20.81 -2.62
CA GLY A 325 26.15 22.02 -3.23
C GLY A 325 25.46 21.77 -4.57
N LEU A 326 25.97 20.83 -5.37
CA LEU A 326 25.37 20.49 -6.66
C LEU A 326 24.07 19.70 -6.50
N TYR A 327 24.05 18.71 -5.61
CA TYR A 327 22.82 17.96 -5.31
C TYR A 327 21.76 18.83 -4.64
N GLU A 328 22.17 19.71 -3.73
CA GLU A 328 21.28 20.64 -3.04
C GLU A 328 20.71 21.67 -4.02
N ASN A 329 21.52 22.32 -4.87
CA ASN A 329 21.02 23.42 -5.71
C ASN A 329 20.49 22.99 -7.08
N ALA A 330 21.12 22.01 -7.73
CA ALA A 330 20.81 21.67 -9.12
C ALA A 330 19.87 20.47 -9.26
N ILE A 331 20.03 19.42 -8.42
CA ILE A 331 19.24 18.19 -8.54
C ILE A 331 17.93 18.29 -7.74
N TYR A 332 18.03 18.51 -6.42
CA TYR A 332 16.87 18.38 -5.53
C TYR A 332 16.28 19.71 -5.08
N GLY A 333 17.08 20.75 -4.82
CA GLY A 333 16.58 22.01 -4.23
C GLY A 333 15.70 22.85 -5.13
N GLY A 334 15.74 22.66 -6.45
CA GLY A 334 14.77 23.29 -7.36
C GLY A 334 13.31 22.89 -7.07
N ARG A 335 13.10 21.79 -6.34
CA ARG A 335 11.77 21.29 -5.95
C ARG A 335 11.40 21.64 -4.51
N VAL A 336 12.38 21.85 -3.65
CA VAL A 336 12.18 22.06 -2.22
C VAL A 336 12.13 23.56 -1.93
N ASP A 337 10.96 24.05 -1.56
CA ASP A 337 10.70 25.46 -1.28
C ASP A 337 10.75 25.79 0.22
N ASN A 338 10.54 24.79 1.08
CA ASN A 338 10.53 24.98 2.52
C ASN A 338 11.96 24.94 3.08
N ILE A 339 12.34 25.99 3.82
CA ILE A 339 13.67 26.14 4.44
C ILE A 339 13.99 24.97 5.38
N TYR A 340 12.99 24.46 6.12
CA TYR A 340 13.20 23.32 7.00
C TYR A 340 13.48 22.03 6.22
N ASP A 341 12.81 21.83 5.09
CA ASP A 341 12.97 20.65 4.25
C ASP A 341 14.31 20.70 3.49
N ILE A 342 14.76 21.89 3.06
CA ILE A 342 16.12 22.10 2.52
C ILE A 342 17.17 21.73 3.58
N ARG A 343 16.96 22.12 4.84
CA ARG A 343 17.88 21.76 5.92
C ARG A 343 17.94 20.24 6.13
N VAL A 344 16.80 19.55 6.05
CA VAL A 344 16.75 18.08 6.09
C VAL A 344 17.54 17.50 4.92
N LEU A 345 17.29 17.95 3.68
CA LEU A 345 18.02 17.53 2.49
C LEU A 345 19.54 17.71 2.65
N SER A 346 19.99 18.89 3.09
CA SER A 346 21.41 19.18 3.33
C SER A 346 22.03 18.24 4.38
N THR A 347 21.25 17.87 5.40
CA THR A 347 21.69 16.92 6.42
C THR A 347 21.87 15.51 5.83
N TYR A 348 20.89 15.03 5.05
CA TYR A 348 20.99 13.76 4.34
C TYR A 348 22.20 13.73 3.40
N LEU A 349 22.43 14.79 2.62
CA LEU A 349 23.58 14.85 1.71
C LEU A 349 24.92 14.76 2.45
N LYS A 350 25.06 15.46 3.58
CA LYS A 350 26.29 15.42 4.39
C LYS A 350 26.52 14.08 5.07
N GLU A 351 25.45 13.43 5.51
CA GLU A 351 25.52 12.12 6.15
C GLU A 351 25.94 11.04 5.14
N PHE A 352 25.26 10.96 3.99
CA PHE A 352 25.47 9.90 3.00
C PHE A 352 26.68 10.15 2.08
N PHE A 353 26.88 11.37 1.60
CA PHE A 353 28.02 11.71 0.73
C PHE A 353 29.21 12.17 1.57
N SER A 354 29.86 11.21 2.23
CA SER A 354 31.04 11.46 3.05
C SER A 354 32.12 10.39 2.84
N THR A 355 33.37 10.74 3.14
CA THR A 355 34.50 9.81 3.03
C THR A 355 34.31 8.57 3.90
N SER A 356 33.70 8.73 5.08
CA SER A 356 33.52 7.63 6.04
C SER A 356 32.49 6.59 5.58
N VAL A 357 31.45 7.01 4.87
CA VAL A 357 30.40 6.14 4.31
C VAL A 357 30.83 5.55 2.97
N ILE A 358 31.25 6.39 2.02
CA ILE A 358 31.45 5.95 0.61
C ILE A 358 32.85 5.38 0.37
N VAL A 359 33.91 6.01 0.90
CA VAL A 359 35.30 5.63 0.60
C VAL A 359 35.80 4.59 1.59
N GLU A 360 35.56 4.81 2.88
CA GLU A 360 36.06 3.92 3.93
C GLU A 360 35.10 2.77 4.26
N GLY A 361 33.79 2.92 3.95
CA GLY A 361 32.76 1.92 4.27
C GLY A 361 32.63 1.60 5.77
N LYS A 362 33.17 2.45 6.65
CA LYS A 362 33.20 2.22 8.10
C LYS A 362 31.90 2.64 8.77
N THR A 363 31.25 3.66 8.23
CA THR A 363 29.97 4.15 8.74
C THR A 363 28.85 3.39 8.02
N PRO A 364 27.96 2.69 8.74
CA PRO A 364 26.80 2.06 8.14
C PRO A 364 25.82 3.12 7.63
N LEU A 365 25.08 2.80 6.56
CA LEU A 365 24.00 3.67 6.03
C LEU A 365 22.84 3.85 7.02
N GLY A 366 22.69 2.89 7.93
CA GLY A 366 21.68 2.90 8.95
C GLY A 366 21.86 1.71 9.89
N PRO A 367 21.00 1.57 10.91
CA PRO A 367 21.07 0.47 11.87
C PRO A 367 21.14 -0.92 11.21
N GLY A 368 22.34 -1.50 11.15
CA GLY A 368 22.57 -2.82 10.57
C GLY A 368 22.65 -2.88 9.03
N ILE A 369 22.80 -1.74 8.35
CA ILE A 369 22.91 -1.68 6.88
C ILE A 369 24.31 -1.18 6.49
N SER A 370 25.09 -2.04 5.83
CA SER A 370 26.44 -1.72 5.35
C SER A 370 26.51 -1.83 3.83
N ILE A 371 27.28 -0.93 3.20
CA ILE A 371 27.51 -0.95 1.76
C ILE A 371 28.60 -1.98 1.44
N PRO A 372 28.39 -2.91 0.51
CA PRO A 372 29.46 -3.80 0.04
C PRO A 372 30.60 -3.00 -0.61
N ALA A 373 31.82 -3.13 -0.08
CA ALA A 373 33.04 -2.50 -0.63
C ALA A 373 33.57 -3.26 -1.86
N THR A 374 32.70 -3.51 -2.85
CA THR A 374 33.05 -4.24 -4.08
C THR A 374 32.44 -3.56 -5.30
N SER A 375 33.09 -3.69 -6.45
CA SER A 375 32.53 -3.28 -7.75
C SER A 375 31.63 -4.35 -8.37
N ASN A 376 31.39 -5.47 -7.67
CA ASN A 376 30.58 -6.57 -8.19
C ASN A 376 29.09 -6.25 -8.04
N TYR A 377 28.41 -6.11 -9.17
CA TYR A 377 26.96 -5.90 -9.22
C TYR A 377 26.17 -6.95 -8.41
N GLN A 378 26.54 -8.22 -8.49
CA GLN A 378 25.82 -9.29 -7.78
C GLN A 378 25.96 -9.18 -6.26
N ALA A 379 27.08 -8.66 -5.76
CA ALA A 379 27.28 -8.46 -4.32
C ALA A 379 26.31 -7.39 -3.77
N HIS A 380 26.05 -6.33 -4.55
CA HIS A 380 25.06 -5.30 -4.20
C HIS A 380 23.64 -5.86 -4.21
N ILE A 381 23.29 -6.68 -5.22
CA ILE A 381 21.97 -7.34 -5.27
C ILE A 381 21.77 -8.26 -4.06
N ASN A 382 22.77 -9.06 -3.70
CA ASN A 382 22.69 -9.96 -2.55
C ASN A 382 22.53 -9.18 -1.23
N ALA A 383 23.20 -8.03 -1.09
CA ALA A 383 23.04 -7.17 0.08
C ALA A 383 21.62 -6.59 0.19
N ILE A 384 21.02 -6.18 -0.93
CA ILE A 384 19.62 -5.71 -0.97
C ILE A 384 18.66 -6.85 -0.58
N GLN A 385 18.89 -8.07 -1.08
CA GLN A 385 18.05 -9.23 -0.76
C GLN A 385 18.13 -9.68 0.70
N GLN A 386 19.17 -9.27 1.44
CA GLN A 386 19.29 -9.56 2.89
C GLN A 386 18.53 -8.56 3.76
N LEU A 387 18.07 -7.43 3.19
CA LEU A 387 17.29 -6.46 3.93
C LEU A 387 15.90 -7.03 4.26
N SER A 388 15.36 -6.62 5.40
CA SER A 388 14.00 -7.00 5.78
C SER A 388 12.98 -6.31 4.88
N ASP A 389 11.91 -7.01 4.51
CA ASP A 389 10.78 -6.45 3.74
C ASP A 389 10.00 -5.36 4.50
N THR A 390 10.25 -5.19 5.80
CA THR A 390 9.60 -4.18 6.65
C THR A 390 10.57 -3.05 7.01
N ASP A 391 10.27 -1.86 6.52
CA ASP A 391 11.01 -0.65 6.86
C ASP A 391 10.78 -0.20 8.31
N LYS A 392 11.86 0.14 9.01
CA LYS A 392 11.82 0.70 10.36
C LYS A 392 11.97 2.22 10.30
N PRO A 393 11.21 3.00 11.09
CA PRO A 393 11.35 4.46 11.14
C PRO A 393 12.78 4.92 11.46
N ALA A 394 13.52 4.12 12.22
CA ALA A 394 14.92 4.39 12.57
C ALA A 394 15.84 4.52 11.35
N TYR A 395 15.51 3.87 10.21
CA TYR A 395 16.25 4.02 8.95
C TYR A 395 16.14 5.42 8.36
N PHE A 396 15.11 6.18 8.73
CA PHE A 396 14.84 7.53 8.25
C PHE A 396 15.10 8.60 9.33
N GLY A 397 15.72 8.23 10.45
CA GLY A 397 15.92 9.11 11.60
C GLY A 397 14.62 9.47 12.35
N LEU A 398 13.53 8.72 12.12
CA LEU A 398 12.22 8.98 12.72
C LEU A 398 12.06 8.23 14.05
N PRO A 399 11.37 8.83 15.04
CA PRO A 399 11.14 8.19 16.32
C PRO A 399 10.16 7.00 16.22
N ALA A 400 10.33 6.00 17.08
CA ALA A 400 9.59 4.74 17.02
C ALA A 400 8.05 4.89 17.21
N ASN A 401 7.60 5.98 17.82
CA ASN A 401 6.17 6.28 17.98
C ASN A 401 5.48 6.58 16.64
N VAL A 402 6.21 7.03 15.61
CA VAL A 402 5.65 7.31 14.26
C VAL A 402 5.03 6.05 13.68
N GLN A 403 5.69 4.89 13.81
CA GLN A 403 5.15 3.62 13.31
C GLN A 403 3.83 3.26 13.98
N ARG A 404 3.72 3.48 15.30
CA ARG A 404 2.50 3.18 16.06
C ARG A 404 1.34 4.05 15.59
N SER A 405 1.58 5.35 15.40
CA SER A 405 0.58 6.28 14.90
C SER A 405 0.16 5.94 13.47
N TRP A 406 1.13 5.65 12.59
CA TRP A 406 0.87 5.26 11.21
C TRP A 406 0.00 3.99 11.14
N GLN A 407 0.38 2.91 11.85
CA GLN A 407 -0.41 1.67 11.85
C GLN A 407 -1.83 1.87 12.36
N ARG A 408 -2.05 2.72 13.37
CA ARG A 408 -3.40 3.05 13.87
C ARG A 408 -4.25 3.78 12.84
N ILE A 409 -3.66 4.74 12.12
CA ILE A 409 -4.38 5.51 11.09
C ILE A 409 -4.68 4.60 9.88
N THR A 410 -3.67 3.91 9.36
CA THR A 410 -3.80 3.08 8.16
C THR A 410 -4.73 1.89 8.38
N SER A 411 -4.67 1.22 9.54
CA SER A 411 -5.61 0.12 9.84
C SER A 411 -7.07 0.60 9.88
N ARG A 412 -7.32 1.80 10.43
CA ARG A 412 -8.65 2.42 10.44
C ARG A 412 -9.14 2.77 9.04
N GLU A 413 -8.26 3.30 8.19
CA GLU A 413 -8.56 3.56 6.78
C GLU A 413 -8.93 2.28 6.03
N VAL A 414 -8.17 1.19 6.24
CA VAL A 414 -8.45 -0.13 5.65
C VAL A 414 -9.82 -0.64 6.09
N ILE A 415 -10.13 -0.57 7.39
CA ILE A 415 -11.45 -0.96 7.90
C ILE A 415 -12.56 -0.10 7.26
N ASN A 416 -12.37 1.21 7.12
CA ASN A 416 -13.35 2.09 6.49
C ASN A 416 -13.56 1.76 5.00
N LYS A 417 -12.49 1.45 4.27
CA LYS A 417 -12.54 0.96 2.89
C LYS A 417 -13.33 -0.36 2.79
N LEU A 418 -13.10 -1.30 3.69
CA LEU A 418 -13.86 -2.54 3.77
C LEU A 418 -15.36 -2.29 4.04
N LYS A 419 -15.70 -1.38 4.96
CA LYS A 419 -17.10 -0.99 5.20
C LYS A 419 -17.74 -0.43 3.94
N ALA A 420 -17.03 0.40 3.18
CA ALA A 420 -17.54 0.97 1.93
C ALA A 420 -17.84 -0.10 0.87
N LEU A 421 -16.98 -1.12 0.76
CA LEU A 421 -17.20 -2.27 -0.12
C LEU A 421 -18.45 -3.08 0.26
N MET A 422 -18.68 -3.24 1.57
CA MET A 422 -19.77 -4.07 2.10
C MET A 422 -21.14 -3.42 2.02
N ARG A 423 -21.22 -2.09 1.97
CA ARG A 423 -22.50 -1.41 1.77
C ARG A 423 -23.10 -1.89 0.46
N SER A 424 -24.25 -2.57 0.55
CA SER A 424 -25.12 -2.74 -0.61
C SER A 424 -25.46 -1.33 -1.12
N THR A 425 -25.69 -1.20 -2.42
CA THR A 425 -26.10 0.06 -3.03
C THR A 425 -27.51 0.40 -2.52
N GLU A 426 -27.62 0.88 -1.27
CA GLU A 426 -28.78 1.62 -0.84
C GLU A 426 -28.82 2.82 -1.78
N LYS A 427 -29.83 2.81 -2.67
CA LYS A 427 -30.22 3.98 -3.46
C LYS A 427 -30.08 5.19 -2.56
N PHE A 428 -29.28 6.18 -2.99
CA PHE A 428 -29.13 7.48 -2.34
C PHE A 428 -30.41 7.82 -1.58
N LYS A 429 -30.39 7.64 -0.24
CA LYS A 429 -31.56 7.98 0.58
C LYS A 429 -31.80 9.47 0.32
N LYS A 430 -32.98 9.81 -0.20
CA LYS A 430 -33.44 11.18 -0.31
C LYS A 430 -33.14 11.90 1.01
N PHE A 431 -32.71 13.15 0.93
CA PHE A 431 -32.39 14.00 2.07
C PHE A 431 -33.36 13.75 3.25
N ASN A 432 -32.87 13.12 4.30
CA ASN A 432 -33.65 12.81 5.48
C ASN A 432 -33.49 13.92 6.51
N ARG A 433 -34.50 14.77 6.63
CA ARG A 433 -34.49 15.95 7.50
C ARG A 433 -34.24 15.62 8.97
N GLU A 434 -34.77 14.49 9.46
CA GLU A 434 -34.65 14.08 10.86
C GLU A 434 -33.22 13.63 11.20
N GLU A 435 -32.58 12.91 10.29
CA GLU A 435 -31.18 12.45 10.45
C GLU A 435 -30.20 13.64 10.43
N TRP A 436 -30.41 14.60 9.52
CA TRP A 436 -29.65 15.84 9.49
C TRP A 436 -29.88 16.71 10.74
N GLN A 437 -31.11 16.78 11.25
CA GLN A 437 -31.41 17.50 12.48
C GLN A 437 -30.72 16.85 13.69
N ALA A 438 -30.71 15.51 13.78
CA ALA A 438 -29.98 14.79 14.82
C ALA A 438 -28.46 15.01 14.74
N LEU A 439 -27.87 15.06 13.53
CA LEU A 439 -26.44 15.33 13.33
C LEU A 439 -26.04 16.78 13.66
N LEU A 440 -26.90 17.75 13.36
CA LEU A 440 -26.60 19.18 13.55
C LEU A 440 -26.91 19.68 14.97
N THR A 441 -27.81 19.02 15.70
CA THR A 441 -28.22 19.42 17.06
C THR A 441 -27.06 19.46 18.07
N PRO A 442 -26.13 18.47 18.12
CA PRO A 442 -24.96 18.54 18.98
C PRO A 442 -24.06 19.75 18.68
N LEU A 443 -23.88 20.09 17.40
CA LEU A 443 -23.06 21.23 16.99
C LEU A 443 -23.70 22.56 17.40
N LEU A 444 -25.02 22.69 17.25
CA LEU A 444 -25.79 23.84 17.75
C LEU A 444 -25.74 23.94 19.27
N ASN A 445 -25.82 22.83 19.99
CA ASN A 445 -25.72 22.81 21.45
C ASN A 445 -24.31 23.20 21.93
N LEU A 446 -23.26 22.75 21.23
CA LEU A 446 -21.88 23.15 21.52
C LEU A 446 -21.68 24.64 21.27
N TRP A 447 -22.18 25.15 20.14
CA TRP A 447 -22.15 26.57 19.80
C TRP A 447 -22.87 27.43 20.84
N LYS A 448 -24.02 26.98 21.35
CA LYS A 448 -24.73 27.65 22.45
C LYS A 448 -23.91 27.65 23.74
N LYS A 449 -23.25 26.54 24.09
CA LYS A 449 -22.41 26.45 25.30
C LYS A 449 -21.13 27.28 25.23
N LEU A 450 -20.57 27.51 24.04
CA LEU A 450 -19.38 28.33 23.85
C LEU A 450 -19.66 29.84 23.87
N ASN A 451 -20.91 30.23 23.63
CA ASN A 451 -21.35 31.63 23.57
C ASN A 451 -22.24 32.04 24.76
N GLN A 452 -22.35 31.19 25.78
CA GLN A 452 -22.88 31.50 27.11
C GLN A 452 -21.70 31.62 28.07
#